data_AF-A0A3B9X129-F1
#
_entry.id   AF-A0A3B9X129-F1
#
_cell.length_a   1.000
_cell.length_b   1.000
_cell.length_c   1.000
_cell.angle_alpha   90.00
_cell.angle_beta   90.00
_cell.angle_gamma   90.00
#
_symmetry.space_group_name_H-M   'P 1'
#
loop_
_entity.id
_entity.type
_entity.pdbx_description
1 polymer ?
#
loop_
_entity_poly.entity_id
_entity_poly.type
_entity_poly.pdbx_seq_one_letter_code
_entity_poly.pdbx_strand_id
1 'polypeptide(L)'
;MIKKITLCLSGLFIVLIAVAAFLGFPPAFILSAPGVATGIGSKLLCSSRFVSGFSAQQSFDDLVQYSPLLDLLEVSTDENLRVVETSFLGISTKTASYIPGLGCAVDYPAYTQRQELKTQPSVSSAELWPLGNKVANLRTDIQVLLESQVERDNAAGMNTRALLVVHNGSILGEAYAQGANRTTPLLGWSMAKSLTSVMLGNLELRGLLNLDSSPQFDEWLNDDRSNIKITDLLTMSDGLEFSEKYNPGDDATTMLFTSPSASDFTIARPFAHEPGARFNYSSGTANILSRIYLDVLGGPQQSYDDYKANIAEPLGFQNAVFEMDASGAFFGSSYLYASARDWARLGQLMVDGGAINGREIVTQDWIDRATAPNSTDNQKAYGYQWWLNRGNEELRWSDIPEDAYAAQGNRQQNMMIVPSKDLVIVRLGWTAGRYPINQNFSEIITAL
;
A
#
# COMPACT_ATOMS: atom_id res chain seq x y z
N MET A 1 -45.08 1.76 25.84
CA MET A 1 -43.72 1.33 26.27
C MET A 1 -42.66 1.60 25.21
N ILE A 2 -42.92 1.31 23.93
CA ILE A 2 -41.97 1.52 22.81
C ILE A 2 -41.48 2.97 22.68
N LYS A 3 -42.38 3.98 22.73
CA LYS A 3 -41.99 5.41 22.64
C LYS A 3 -41.04 5.91 23.75
N LYS A 4 -41.07 5.32 24.95
CA LYS A 4 -40.17 5.72 26.06
C LYS A 4 -38.77 5.13 25.91
N ILE A 5 -38.66 3.94 25.31
CA ILE A 5 -37.38 3.28 25.02
C ILE A 5 -36.65 4.00 23.88
N THR A 6 -37.36 4.41 22.83
CA THR A 6 -36.80 5.19 21.72
C THR A 6 -36.29 6.55 22.20
N LEU A 7 -37.02 7.24 23.10
CA LEU A 7 -36.59 8.54 23.66
C LEU A 7 -35.32 8.43 24.52
N CYS A 8 -35.20 7.35 25.33
CA CYS A 8 -34.01 7.08 26.14
C CYS A 8 -32.77 6.76 25.28
N LEU A 9 -32.94 5.98 24.20
CA LEU A 9 -31.84 5.66 23.27
C LEU A 9 -31.35 6.90 22.52
N SER A 10 -32.26 7.77 22.07
CA SER A 10 -31.89 9.05 21.46
C SER A 10 -31.20 10.00 22.45
N GLY A 11 -31.63 10.02 23.71
CA GLY A 11 -30.99 10.81 24.76
C GLY A 11 -29.57 10.33 25.07
N LEU A 12 -29.37 9.02 25.16
CA LEU A 12 -28.05 8.42 25.38
C LEU A 12 -27.09 8.69 24.22
N PHE A 13 -27.59 8.61 22.98
CA PHE A 13 -26.81 8.92 21.78
C PHE A 13 -26.38 10.40 21.71
N ILE A 14 -27.28 11.32 22.06
CA ILE A 14 -26.95 12.76 22.17
C ILE A 14 -25.90 13.01 23.26
N VAL A 15 -26.00 12.33 24.41
CA VAL A 15 -25.00 12.42 25.48
C VAL A 15 -23.65 11.88 25.01
N LEU A 16 -23.63 10.77 24.27
CA LEU A 16 -22.39 10.18 23.73
C LEU A 16 -21.73 11.12 22.71
N ILE A 17 -22.51 11.77 21.86
CA ILE A 17 -22.03 12.82 20.96
C ILE A 17 -21.49 14.01 21.74
N ALA A 18 -22.20 14.48 22.77
CA ALA A 18 -21.77 15.60 23.59
C ALA A 18 -20.49 15.30 24.39
N VAL A 19 -20.34 14.09 24.92
CA VAL A 19 -19.15 13.64 25.65
C VAL A 19 -17.95 13.49 24.71
N ALA A 20 -18.13 12.87 23.55
CA ALA A 20 -17.06 12.75 22.56
C ALA A 20 -16.66 14.12 21.99
N ALA A 21 -17.61 15.02 21.75
CA ALA A 21 -17.32 16.42 21.38
C ALA A 21 -16.58 17.16 22.50
N PHE A 22 -16.95 16.93 23.77
CA PHE A 22 -16.23 17.46 24.94
C PHE A 22 -14.79 16.91 25.03
N LEU A 23 -14.57 15.66 24.60
CA LEU A 23 -13.25 15.03 24.48
C LEU A 23 -12.50 15.40 23.18
N GLY A 24 -13.06 16.30 22.36
CA GLY A 24 -12.43 16.82 21.15
C GLY A 24 -12.63 15.98 19.88
N PHE A 25 -13.50 14.96 19.91
CA PHE A 25 -13.84 14.18 18.72
C PHE A 25 -14.98 14.85 17.93
N PRO A 26 -14.81 15.07 16.61
CA PRO A 26 -15.86 15.67 15.80
C PRO A 26 -17.06 14.72 15.68
N PRO A 27 -18.30 15.21 15.52
CA PRO A 27 -19.49 14.36 15.35
C PRO A 27 -19.37 13.34 14.20
N ALA A 28 -18.65 13.70 13.14
CA ALA A 28 -18.35 12.81 12.01
C ALA A 28 -17.59 11.54 12.43
N PHE A 29 -16.74 11.62 13.46
CA PHE A 29 -16.01 10.48 14.00
C PHE A 29 -16.96 9.41 14.54
N ILE A 30 -17.94 9.82 15.33
CA ILE A 30 -18.87 8.91 16.03
C ILE A 30 -19.79 8.22 15.02
N LEU A 31 -20.25 8.98 14.02
CA LEU A 31 -21.11 8.45 12.97
C LEU A 31 -20.36 7.48 12.04
N SER A 32 -19.08 7.74 11.78
CA SER A 32 -18.28 6.93 10.84
C SER A 32 -17.61 5.74 11.51
N ALA A 33 -17.36 5.80 12.83
CA ALA A 33 -16.59 4.78 13.56
C ALA A 33 -17.12 3.36 13.40
N PRO A 34 -18.44 3.06 13.50
CA PRO A 34 -18.93 1.69 13.31
C PRO A 34 -18.64 1.14 11.91
N GLY A 35 -18.85 1.95 10.86
CA GLY A 35 -18.61 1.54 9.47
C GLY A 35 -17.13 1.37 9.14
N VAL A 36 -16.29 2.24 9.69
CA VAL A 36 -14.83 2.12 9.57
C VAL A 36 -14.32 0.89 10.34
N ALA A 37 -14.81 0.64 11.55
CA ALA A 37 -14.40 -0.49 12.38
C ALA A 37 -14.71 -1.84 11.72
N THR A 38 -15.93 -2.01 11.19
CA THR A 38 -16.27 -3.23 10.45
C THR A 38 -15.57 -3.32 9.10
N GLY A 39 -15.30 -2.18 8.46
CA GLY A 39 -14.58 -2.14 7.18
C GLY A 39 -13.12 -2.57 7.32
N ILE A 40 -12.38 -1.99 8.28
CA ILE A 40 -11.00 -2.39 8.56
C ILE A 40 -10.93 -3.83 9.08
N GLY A 41 -11.88 -4.23 9.94
CA GLY A 41 -11.97 -5.57 10.51
C GLY A 41 -12.13 -6.63 9.42
N SER A 42 -13.23 -6.59 8.66
CA SER A 42 -13.49 -7.56 7.59
C SER A 42 -12.36 -7.58 6.56
N LYS A 43 -11.89 -6.41 6.11
CA LYS A 43 -10.85 -6.31 5.07
C LYS A 43 -9.51 -6.91 5.51
N LEU A 44 -8.96 -6.46 6.64
CA LEU A 44 -7.61 -6.84 7.05
C LEU A 44 -7.58 -8.27 7.60
N LEU A 45 -8.61 -8.72 8.31
CA LEU A 45 -8.69 -10.10 8.78
C LEU A 45 -8.80 -11.07 7.60
N CYS A 46 -9.61 -10.76 6.59
CA CYS A 46 -9.71 -11.58 5.37
C CYS A 46 -8.34 -11.72 4.69
N SER A 47 -7.65 -10.61 4.40
CA SER A 47 -6.35 -10.68 3.72
C SER A 47 -5.29 -11.35 4.58
N SER A 48 -5.23 -11.05 5.88
CA SER A 48 -4.29 -11.70 6.80
C SER A 48 -4.48 -13.22 6.81
N ARG A 49 -5.73 -13.69 6.83
CA ARG A 49 -6.07 -15.11 6.84
C ARG A 49 -5.84 -15.80 5.50
N PHE A 50 -6.39 -15.25 4.42
CA PHE A 50 -6.49 -15.94 3.13
C PHE A 50 -5.42 -15.54 2.10
N VAL A 51 -4.74 -14.41 2.28
CA VAL A 51 -3.59 -14.00 1.45
C VAL A 51 -2.28 -14.31 2.15
N SER A 52 -2.12 -13.88 3.40
CA SER A 52 -0.88 -14.08 4.16
C SER A 52 -0.79 -15.44 4.86
N GLY A 53 -1.93 -16.10 5.10
CA GLY A 53 -1.97 -17.42 5.74
C GLY A 53 -1.78 -17.38 7.27
N PHE A 54 -1.94 -16.22 7.91
CA PHE A 54 -1.81 -16.10 9.36
C PHE A 54 -2.98 -16.76 10.10
N SER A 55 -2.78 -17.04 11.39
CA SER A 55 -3.84 -17.56 12.26
C SER A 55 -4.88 -16.47 12.52
N ALA A 56 -6.11 -16.88 12.86
CA ALA A 56 -7.17 -15.94 13.25
C ALA A 56 -6.73 -15.09 14.46
N GLN A 57 -6.08 -15.72 15.45
CA GLN A 57 -5.58 -15.02 16.64
C GLN A 57 -4.54 -13.95 16.28
N GLN A 58 -3.49 -14.30 15.53
CA GLN A 58 -2.47 -13.34 15.13
C GLN A 58 -3.07 -12.19 14.30
N SER A 59 -4.00 -12.51 13.41
CA SER A 59 -4.68 -11.50 12.59
C SER A 59 -5.50 -10.53 13.44
N PHE A 60 -6.16 -11.02 14.49
CA PHE A 60 -6.92 -10.19 15.42
C PHE A 60 -6.01 -9.34 16.33
N ASP A 61 -4.93 -9.93 16.85
CA ASP A 61 -3.92 -9.24 17.67
C ASP A 61 -3.25 -8.08 16.89
N ASP A 62 -3.04 -8.27 15.59
CA ASP A 62 -2.56 -7.24 14.68
C ASP A 62 -3.60 -6.12 14.47
N LEU A 63 -4.86 -6.50 14.28
CA LEU A 63 -5.95 -5.57 14.01
C LEU A 63 -6.16 -4.62 15.20
N VAL A 64 -6.26 -5.14 16.42
CA VAL A 64 -6.58 -4.33 17.61
C VAL A 64 -5.48 -3.32 17.96
N GLN A 65 -4.26 -3.49 17.43
CA GLN A 65 -3.21 -2.48 17.54
C GLN A 65 -3.52 -1.17 16.79
N TYR A 66 -4.53 -1.10 15.92
CA TYR A 66 -4.97 0.17 15.31
C TYR A 66 -5.82 0.99 16.26
N SER A 67 -6.66 0.35 17.06
CA SER A 67 -7.52 1.01 18.03
C SER A 67 -8.07 -0.02 19.01
N PRO A 68 -8.09 0.29 20.32
CA PRO A 68 -8.79 -0.52 21.32
C PRO A 68 -10.28 -0.74 21.01
N LEU A 69 -10.91 0.14 20.21
CA LEU A 69 -12.31 -0.03 19.80
C LEU A 69 -12.53 -1.29 18.96
N LEU A 70 -11.50 -1.77 18.26
CA LEU A 70 -11.62 -2.95 17.40
C LEU A 70 -11.74 -4.25 18.21
N ASP A 71 -11.40 -4.24 19.50
CA ASP A 71 -11.61 -5.36 20.42
C ASP A 71 -13.09 -5.66 20.66
N LEU A 72 -13.97 -4.71 20.35
CA LEU A 72 -15.43 -4.86 20.44
C LEU A 72 -16.07 -5.48 19.19
N LEU A 73 -15.27 -5.86 18.19
CA LEU A 73 -15.79 -6.48 16.97
C LEU A 73 -16.18 -7.93 17.22
N GLU A 74 -17.40 -8.26 16.81
CA GLU A 74 -17.79 -9.66 16.61
C GLU A 74 -17.30 -10.08 15.23
N VAL A 75 -16.50 -11.14 15.18
CA VAL A 75 -15.88 -11.65 13.95
C VAL A 75 -16.40 -13.05 13.67
N SER A 76 -16.91 -13.26 12.46
CA SER A 76 -17.26 -14.58 11.92
C SER A 76 -16.42 -14.85 10.68
N THR A 77 -15.82 -16.04 10.60
CA THR A 77 -15.02 -16.45 9.43
C THR A 77 -15.55 -17.76 8.89
N ASP A 78 -15.92 -17.77 7.61
CA ASP A 78 -16.23 -18.98 6.88
C ASP A 78 -15.00 -19.41 6.09
N GLU A 79 -14.33 -20.47 6.54
CA GLU A 79 -13.11 -21.00 5.92
C GLU A 79 -13.38 -21.67 4.54
N ASN A 80 -14.60 -22.17 4.31
CA ASN A 80 -14.96 -22.84 3.06
C ASN A 80 -15.26 -21.82 1.96
N LEU A 81 -16.06 -20.81 2.29
CA LEU A 81 -16.38 -19.70 1.38
C LEU A 81 -15.26 -18.67 1.31
N ARG A 82 -14.32 -18.70 2.26
CA ARG A 82 -13.22 -17.73 2.44
C ARG A 82 -13.72 -16.30 2.59
N VAL A 83 -14.64 -16.15 3.54
CA VAL A 83 -15.35 -14.91 3.83
C VAL A 83 -15.13 -14.54 5.29
N VAL A 84 -14.90 -13.25 5.55
CA VAL A 84 -14.88 -12.69 6.90
C VAL A 84 -15.98 -11.66 7.04
N GLU A 85 -16.88 -11.87 7.99
CA GLU A 85 -17.88 -10.91 8.41
C GLU A 85 -17.46 -10.30 9.76
N THR A 86 -17.66 -8.99 9.88
CA THR A 86 -17.47 -8.29 11.14
C THR A 86 -18.69 -7.44 11.46
N SER A 87 -19.10 -7.47 12.73
CA SER A 87 -20.20 -6.70 13.27
C SER A 87 -19.69 -5.86 14.44
N PHE A 88 -20.10 -4.60 14.48
CA PHE A 88 -19.78 -3.69 15.59
C PHE A 88 -21.05 -3.39 16.37
N LEU A 89 -21.25 -4.10 17.49
CA LEU A 89 -22.37 -3.92 18.42
C LEU A 89 -23.76 -3.98 17.75
N GLY A 90 -23.89 -4.70 16.63
CA GLY A 90 -25.11 -4.77 15.83
C GLY A 90 -25.51 -3.47 15.11
N ILE A 91 -24.65 -2.45 15.11
CA ILE A 91 -24.90 -1.14 14.49
C ILE A 91 -24.51 -1.16 13.00
N SER A 92 -23.39 -1.82 12.70
CA SER A 92 -22.83 -1.94 11.37
C SER A 92 -22.32 -3.36 11.19
N THR A 93 -22.45 -3.87 9.96
CA THR A 93 -21.91 -5.16 9.55
C THR A 93 -21.29 -4.99 8.18
N LYS A 94 -20.09 -5.52 8.00
CA LYS A 94 -19.40 -5.59 6.70
C LYS A 94 -18.77 -6.95 6.52
N THR A 95 -18.74 -7.36 5.26
CA THR A 95 -18.22 -8.65 4.82
C THR A 95 -17.11 -8.39 3.81
N ALA A 96 -16.06 -9.20 3.86
CA ALA A 96 -15.02 -9.22 2.87
C ALA A 96 -14.81 -10.64 2.36
N SER A 97 -14.72 -10.77 1.03
CA SER A 97 -14.59 -12.06 0.36
C SER A 97 -13.25 -12.19 -0.38
N TYR A 98 -12.62 -13.34 -0.21
CA TYR A 98 -11.40 -13.72 -0.94
C TYR A 98 -11.73 -14.31 -2.30
N ILE A 99 -11.03 -13.86 -3.35
CA ILE A 99 -11.06 -14.46 -4.68
C ILE A 99 -9.63 -14.91 -5.06
N PRO A 100 -9.41 -16.19 -5.43
CA PRO A 100 -8.10 -16.68 -5.85
C PRO A 100 -7.47 -15.82 -6.95
N GLY A 101 -6.27 -15.29 -6.69
CA GLY A 101 -5.55 -14.40 -7.60
C GLY A 101 -5.89 -12.91 -7.49
N LEU A 102 -6.96 -12.53 -6.79
CA LEU A 102 -7.35 -11.12 -6.54
C LEU A 102 -7.33 -10.73 -5.05
N GLY A 103 -7.17 -11.70 -4.14
CA GLY A 103 -7.17 -11.48 -2.70
C GLY A 103 -8.55 -11.06 -2.16
N CYS A 104 -8.57 -10.30 -1.07
CA CYS A 104 -9.79 -9.88 -0.39
C CYS A 104 -10.18 -8.43 -0.69
N ALA A 105 -11.48 -8.15 -0.78
CA ALA A 105 -12.02 -6.80 -0.70
C ALA A 105 -13.32 -6.81 0.10
N VAL A 106 -13.72 -5.64 0.62
CA VAL A 106 -15.04 -5.47 1.24
C VAL A 106 -16.11 -5.60 0.16
N ASP A 107 -17.15 -6.37 0.44
CA ASP A 107 -18.23 -6.65 -0.50
C ASP A 107 -19.24 -5.50 -0.50
N TYR A 108 -19.69 -5.13 -1.71
CA TYR A 108 -20.76 -4.16 -1.91
C TYR A 108 -21.78 -4.76 -2.89
N PRO A 109 -23.06 -4.92 -2.52
CA PRO A 109 -24.04 -5.65 -3.33
C PRO A 109 -24.23 -5.15 -4.78
N ALA A 110 -23.97 -3.87 -5.03
CA ALA A 110 -24.08 -3.27 -6.36
C ALA A 110 -22.81 -3.41 -7.23
N TYR A 111 -21.76 -4.05 -6.72
CA TYR A 111 -20.46 -4.18 -7.36
C TYR A 111 -20.11 -5.66 -7.56
N THR A 112 -20.19 -6.13 -8.80
CA THR A 112 -19.94 -7.53 -9.20
C THR A 112 -18.68 -7.71 -10.06
N GLN A 113 -17.96 -6.62 -10.32
CA GLN A 113 -16.85 -6.58 -11.28
C GLN A 113 -15.77 -7.61 -10.95
N ARG A 114 -15.39 -7.75 -9.67
CA ARG A 114 -14.36 -8.69 -9.22
C ARG A 114 -14.76 -10.15 -9.44
N GLN A 115 -16.04 -10.49 -9.30
CA GLN A 115 -16.57 -11.84 -9.45
C GLN A 115 -16.59 -12.29 -10.91
N GLU A 116 -16.60 -11.33 -11.84
CA GLU A 116 -16.62 -11.58 -13.28
C GLU A 116 -15.21 -11.73 -13.88
N LEU A 117 -14.16 -11.37 -13.13
CA LEU A 117 -12.77 -11.44 -13.58
C LEU A 117 -12.28 -12.88 -13.73
N LYS A 118 -11.60 -13.13 -14.84
CA LYS A 118 -10.87 -14.37 -15.09
C LYS A 118 -9.45 -14.22 -14.57
N THR A 119 -9.12 -14.96 -13.52
CA THR A 119 -7.81 -14.90 -12.88
C THR A 119 -6.85 -15.91 -13.49
N GLN A 120 -5.56 -15.59 -13.43
CA GLN A 120 -4.48 -16.44 -13.87
C GLN A 120 -3.69 -16.92 -12.66
N PRO A 121 -3.27 -18.20 -12.59
CA PRO A 121 -2.44 -18.67 -11.50
C PRO A 121 -1.11 -17.91 -11.46
N SER A 122 -0.55 -17.72 -10.26
CA SER A 122 0.81 -17.19 -10.12
C SER A 122 1.81 -18.16 -10.74
N VAL A 123 2.75 -17.63 -11.52
CA VAL A 123 3.84 -18.40 -12.08
C VAL A 123 4.87 -18.63 -10.97
N SER A 124 5.16 -19.89 -10.67
CA SER A 124 6.27 -20.23 -9.77
C SER A 124 7.44 -20.79 -10.57
N SER A 125 8.65 -20.34 -10.24
CA SER A 125 9.89 -20.75 -10.88
C SER A 125 10.93 -21.13 -9.84
N ALA A 126 11.55 -22.30 -10.04
CA ALA A 126 12.65 -22.82 -9.24
C ALA A 126 14.04 -22.29 -9.67
N GLU A 127 14.06 -21.38 -10.65
CA GLU A 127 15.27 -20.70 -11.09
C GLU A 127 15.87 -19.83 -9.97
N LEU A 128 17.09 -19.35 -10.20
CA LEU A 128 17.70 -18.38 -9.30
C LEU A 128 16.91 -17.08 -9.28
N TRP A 129 16.82 -16.46 -8.11
CA TRP A 129 16.36 -15.08 -7.97
C TRP A 129 17.23 -14.15 -8.83
N PRO A 130 16.66 -13.14 -9.54
CA PRO A 130 15.26 -12.68 -9.46
C PRO A 130 14.24 -13.43 -10.32
N LEU A 131 14.66 -14.24 -11.31
CA LEU A 131 13.74 -14.95 -12.21
C LEU A 131 12.91 -16.01 -11.46
N GLY A 132 13.56 -16.74 -10.55
CA GLY A 132 12.94 -17.73 -9.70
C GLY A 132 13.04 -17.38 -8.21
N ASN A 133 12.75 -18.35 -7.34
CA ASN A 133 12.79 -18.18 -5.89
C ASN A 133 14.00 -18.90 -5.25
N LYS A 134 14.90 -19.47 -6.04
CA LYS A 134 16.08 -20.13 -5.48
C LYS A 134 17.15 -19.07 -5.14
N VAL A 135 17.65 -19.11 -3.91
CA VAL A 135 18.82 -18.31 -3.48
C VAL A 135 19.98 -19.28 -3.35
N ALA A 136 21.09 -19.01 -4.06
CA ALA A 136 22.20 -19.94 -4.15
C ALA A 136 22.98 -20.02 -2.84
N ASN A 137 23.51 -18.88 -2.36
CA ASN A 137 24.32 -18.79 -1.15
C ASN A 137 24.02 -17.47 -0.44
N LEU A 138 23.80 -17.54 0.87
CA LEU A 138 23.71 -16.36 1.74
C LEU A 138 25.10 -16.08 2.34
N ARG A 139 25.42 -14.80 2.55
CA ARG A 139 26.65 -14.38 3.22
C ARG A 139 26.47 -14.56 4.72
N THR A 140 27.29 -15.40 5.36
CA THR A 140 27.09 -15.79 6.77
C THR A 140 27.08 -14.60 7.73
N ASP A 141 27.97 -13.63 7.55
CA ASP A 141 28.07 -12.43 8.37
C ASP A 141 26.84 -11.52 8.23
N ILE A 142 26.33 -11.31 7.01
CA ILE A 142 25.09 -10.55 6.79
C ILE A 142 23.90 -11.31 7.34
N GLN A 143 23.81 -12.63 7.12
CA GLN A 143 22.72 -13.44 7.65
C GLN A 143 22.62 -13.33 9.18
N VAL A 144 23.74 -13.47 9.88
CA VAL A 144 23.82 -13.31 11.34
C VAL A 144 23.43 -11.89 11.77
N LEU A 145 23.86 -10.87 11.04
CA LEU A 145 23.48 -9.48 11.31
C LEU A 145 21.96 -9.29 11.21
N LEU A 146 21.34 -9.75 10.12
CA LEU A 146 19.89 -9.58 9.91
C LEU A 146 19.08 -10.36 10.94
N GLU A 147 19.48 -11.59 11.28
CA GLU A 147 18.85 -12.39 12.34
C GLU A 147 18.90 -11.65 13.68
N SER A 148 20.09 -11.17 14.07
CA SER A 148 20.25 -10.41 15.31
C SER A 148 19.43 -9.12 15.32
N GLN A 149 19.34 -8.41 14.19
CA GLN A 149 18.54 -7.20 14.08
C GLN A 149 17.04 -7.50 14.20
N VAL A 150 16.54 -8.56 13.56
CA VAL A 150 15.14 -8.99 13.70
C VAL A 150 14.81 -9.39 15.14
N GLU A 151 15.73 -10.06 15.84
CA GLU A 151 15.57 -10.38 17.26
C GLU A 151 15.49 -9.12 18.13
N ARG A 152 16.43 -8.16 17.94
CA ARG A 152 16.43 -6.87 18.66
C ARG A 152 15.16 -6.07 18.40
N ASP A 153 14.75 -5.98 17.13
CA ASP A 153 13.53 -5.30 16.71
C ASP A 153 12.30 -5.88 17.44
N ASN A 154 12.19 -7.21 17.47
CA ASN A 154 11.04 -7.87 18.07
C ASN A 154 11.05 -7.81 19.60
N ALA A 155 12.22 -7.88 20.24
CA ALA A 155 12.36 -7.61 21.68
C ALA A 155 11.95 -6.17 22.04
N ALA A 156 12.13 -5.21 21.12
CA ALA A 156 11.70 -3.83 21.28
C ALA A 156 10.23 -3.57 20.84
N GLY A 157 9.47 -4.61 20.49
CA GLY A 157 8.07 -4.47 20.06
C GLY A 157 7.91 -3.85 18.67
N MET A 158 8.96 -3.85 17.84
CA MET A 158 8.90 -3.30 16.48
C MET A 158 8.19 -4.23 15.49
N ASN A 159 7.96 -5.49 15.83
CA ASN A 159 7.24 -6.46 15.01
C ASN A 159 7.82 -6.59 13.58
N THR A 160 9.14 -6.72 13.44
CA THR A 160 9.77 -7.02 12.14
C THR A 160 9.47 -8.48 11.77
N ARG A 161 8.85 -8.68 10.61
CA ARG A 161 8.43 -10.00 10.08
C ARG A 161 9.36 -10.51 9.00
N ALA A 162 9.91 -9.62 8.20
CA ALA A 162 10.91 -9.93 7.20
C ALA A 162 11.92 -8.79 7.11
N LEU A 163 13.19 -9.15 7.01
CA LEU A 163 14.30 -8.26 6.69
C LEU A 163 15.17 -8.94 5.65
N LEU A 164 15.39 -8.31 4.50
CA LEU A 164 16.10 -8.90 3.37
C LEU A 164 17.03 -7.87 2.73
N VAL A 165 18.22 -8.31 2.35
CA VAL A 165 19.24 -7.49 1.69
C VAL A 165 19.62 -8.11 0.35
N VAL A 166 19.50 -7.31 -0.71
CA VAL A 166 20.04 -7.59 -2.04
C VAL A 166 21.22 -6.67 -2.29
N HIS A 167 22.32 -7.21 -2.80
CA HIS A 167 23.48 -6.43 -3.19
C HIS A 167 24.11 -7.05 -4.44
N ASN A 168 24.44 -6.24 -5.44
CA ASN A 168 24.97 -6.70 -6.72
C ASN A 168 24.08 -7.75 -7.39
N GLY A 169 22.78 -7.47 -7.47
CA GLY A 169 21.79 -8.35 -8.10
C GLY A 169 21.58 -9.72 -7.42
N SER A 170 22.00 -9.90 -6.16
CA SER A 170 21.85 -11.17 -5.42
C SER A 170 21.39 -10.96 -3.97
N ILE A 171 20.50 -11.82 -3.48
CA ILE A 171 20.10 -11.82 -2.06
C ILE A 171 21.29 -12.29 -1.22
N LEU A 172 21.82 -11.42 -0.35
CA LEU A 172 22.93 -11.74 0.55
C LEU A 172 22.49 -12.26 1.91
N GLY A 173 21.32 -11.85 2.39
CA GLY A 173 20.77 -12.27 3.67
C GLY A 173 19.27 -12.05 3.73
N GLU A 174 18.59 -12.89 4.50
CA GLU A 174 17.15 -12.77 4.76
C GLU A 174 16.79 -13.38 6.13
N ALA A 175 16.09 -12.62 6.96
CA ALA A 175 15.63 -13.04 8.28
C ALA A 175 14.11 -12.85 8.39
N TYR A 176 13.45 -13.81 9.05
CA TYR A 176 12.00 -13.85 9.17
C TYR A 176 11.56 -14.16 10.60
N ALA A 177 10.41 -13.62 11.01
CA ALA A 177 9.85 -13.84 12.34
C ALA A 177 8.32 -13.80 12.33
N GLN A 178 7.71 -14.07 13.50
CA GLN A 178 6.26 -14.02 13.71
C GLN A 178 5.46 -14.88 12.71
N GLY A 179 5.97 -16.08 12.40
CA GLY A 179 5.34 -17.04 11.49
C GLY A 179 5.50 -16.72 10.00
N ALA A 180 6.11 -15.58 9.64
CA ALA A 180 6.44 -15.27 8.26
C ALA A 180 7.64 -16.10 7.78
N ASN A 181 7.73 -16.31 6.47
CA ASN A 181 8.85 -16.93 5.80
C ASN A 181 9.03 -16.36 4.38
N ARG A 182 10.02 -16.88 3.64
CA ARG A 182 10.38 -16.44 2.27
C ARG A 182 9.26 -16.42 1.24
N THR A 183 8.16 -17.16 1.45
CA THR A 183 7.01 -17.19 0.54
C THR A 183 5.77 -16.50 1.11
N THR A 184 5.81 -15.98 2.34
CA THR A 184 4.65 -15.31 2.96
C THR A 184 4.40 -13.95 2.30
N PRO A 185 3.24 -13.73 1.66
CA PRO A 185 2.87 -12.40 1.19
C PRO A 185 2.55 -11.50 2.38
N LEU A 186 3.29 -10.40 2.56
CA LEU A 186 3.07 -9.42 3.64
C LEU A 186 2.54 -8.11 3.06
N LEU A 187 1.65 -7.46 3.81
CA LEU A 187 1.03 -6.19 3.42
C LEU A 187 2.08 -5.07 3.33
N GLY A 188 2.25 -4.49 2.14
CA GLY A 188 3.16 -3.35 1.94
C GLY A 188 2.56 -1.97 2.27
N TRP A 189 1.26 -1.88 2.49
CA TRP A 189 0.55 -0.58 2.62
C TRP A 189 0.97 0.36 1.47
N SER A 190 1.38 1.58 1.79
CA SER A 190 1.74 2.61 0.81
C SER A 190 2.95 2.31 -0.06
N MET A 191 3.68 1.23 0.17
CA MET A 191 4.66 0.76 -0.81
C MET A 191 4.02 0.38 -2.15
N ALA A 192 2.72 0.04 -2.16
CA ALA A 192 1.97 -0.27 -3.39
C ALA A 192 1.96 0.90 -4.39
N LYS A 193 2.03 2.15 -3.89
CA LYS A 193 2.03 3.36 -4.72
C LYS A 193 3.20 3.38 -5.70
N SER A 194 4.37 2.92 -5.24
CA SER A 194 5.58 2.87 -6.05
C SER A 194 5.46 1.81 -7.16
N LEU A 195 4.75 0.70 -6.93
CA LEU A 195 4.41 -0.23 -8.01
C LEU A 195 3.41 0.39 -8.99
N THR A 196 2.35 1.05 -8.51
CA THR A 196 1.39 1.74 -9.37
C THR A 196 2.10 2.75 -10.28
N SER A 197 3.05 3.53 -9.74
CA SER A 197 3.90 4.43 -10.52
C SER A 197 4.65 3.72 -11.65
N VAL A 198 5.30 2.58 -11.35
CA VAL A 198 5.96 1.74 -12.36
C VAL A 198 4.99 1.22 -13.42
N MET A 199 3.75 0.88 -13.04
CA MET A 199 2.72 0.46 -14.00
C MET A 199 2.39 1.55 -15.02
N LEU A 200 2.31 2.82 -14.60
CA LEU A 200 2.12 3.95 -15.51
C LEU A 200 3.36 4.23 -16.36
N GLY A 201 4.55 4.11 -15.77
CA GLY A 201 5.81 4.17 -16.53
C GLY A 201 5.90 3.09 -17.61
N ASN A 202 5.36 1.90 -17.36
CA ASN A 202 5.29 0.83 -18.36
C ASN A 202 4.34 1.18 -19.51
N LEU A 203 3.18 1.79 -19.21
CA LEU A 203 2.28 2.30 -20.25
C LEU A 203 2.97 3.40 -21.09
N GLU A 204 3.76 4.27 -20.47
CA GLU A 204 4.55 5.30 -21.16
C GLU A 204 5.62 4.68 -22.07
N LEU A 205 6.41 3.72 -21.57
CA LEU A 205 7.39 2.95 -22.35
C LEU A 205 6.76 2.34 -23.60
N ARG A 206 5.53 1.83 -23.48
CA ARG A 206 4.78 1.19 -24.57
C ARG A 206 4.02 2.18 -25.47
N GLY A 207 4.13 3.49 -25.21
CA GLY A 207 3.47 4.54 -25.98
C GLY A 207 1.95 4.59 -25.80
N LEU A 208 1.42 3.98 -24.73
CA LEU A 208 -0.03 3.94 -24.43
C LEU A 208 -0.48 5.12 -23.55
N LEU A 209 0.46 5.78 -22.88
CA LEU A 209 0.17 6.90 -21.98
C LEU A 209 1.25 7.97 -22.11
N ASN A 210 0.84 9.24 -22.09
CA ASN A 210 1.73 10.37 -21.89
C ASN A 210 1.56 10.90 -20.46
N LEU A 211 2.59 10.84 -19.63
CA LEU A 211 2.49 11.26 -18.23
C LEU A 211 2.34 12.79 -18.07
N ASP A 212 2.70 13.59 -19.08
CA ASP A 212 2.47 15.04 -19.07
C ASP A 212 1.05 15.46 -19.47
N SER A 213 0.20 14.49 -19.84
CA SER A 213 -1.20 14.74 -20.19
C SER A 213 -2.10 14.85 -18.96
N SER A 214 -3.29 15.42 -19.15
CA SER A 214 -4.33 15.51 -18.13
C SER A 214 -5.33 14.35 -18.26
N PRO A 215 -5.72 13.70 -17.15
CA PRO A 215 -6.75 12.67 -17.16
C PRO A 215 -8.08 13.20 -17.72
N GLN A 216 -8.80 12.36 -18.46
CA GLN A 216 -10.06 12.73 -19.11
C GLN A 216 -11.28 12.26 -18.28
N PHE A 217 -11.33 12.63 -17.01
CA PHE A 217 -12.48 12.32 -16.15
C PHE A 217 -13.61 13.31 -16.40
N ASP A 218 -14.83 12.82 -16.63
CA ASP A 218 -16.01 13.63 -16.94
C ASP A 218 -16.26 14.72 -15.87
N GLU A 219 -15.99 14.41 -14.60
CA GLU A 219 -16.14 15.32 -13.47
C GLU A 219 -15.17 16.50 -13.50
N TRP A 220 -14.03 16.38 -14.19
CA TRP A 220 -12.97 17.39 -14.22
C TRP A 220 -13.02 18.25 -15.49
N LEU A 221 -13.64 17.77 -16.57
CA LEU A 221 -13.64 18.44 -17.89
C LEU A 221 -14.13 19.88 -17.88
N ASN A 222 -14.97 20.26 -16.90
CA ASN A 222 -15.63 21.56 -16.83
C ASN A 222 -15.17 22.43 -15.64
N ASP A 223 -14.07 22.09 -14.96
CA ASP A 223 -13.46 22.93 -13.93
C ASP A 223 -11.93 22.86 -13.91
N ASP A 224 -11.32 23.56 -12.95
CA ASP A 224 -9.87 23.74 -12.87
C ASP A 224 -9.09 22.42 -12.71
N ARG A 225 -9.74 21.33 -12.28
CA ARG A 225 -9.13 20.00 -12.19
C ARG A 225 -8.75 19.44 -13.56
N SER A 226 -9.34 19.94 -14.65
CA SER A 226 -8.91 19.61 -16.03
C SER A 226 -7.45 19.97 -16.31
N ASN A 227 -6.85 20.88 -15.53
CA ASN A 227 -5.45 21.27 -15.66
C ASN A 227 -4.46 20.34 -14.93
N ILE A 228 -4.96 19.44 -14.08
CA ILE A 228 -4.12 18.48 -13.34
C ILE A 228 -3.47 17.52 -14.35
N LYS A 229 -2.15 17.40 -14.32
CA LYS A 229 -1.40 16.42 -15.10
C LYS A 229 -1.17 15.15 -14.31
N ILE A 230 -0.92 14.05 -15.02
CA ILE A 230 -0.55 12.78 -14.37
C ILE A 230 0.76 12.94 -13.58
N THR A 231 1.71 13.76 -14.02
CA THR A 231 2.91 14.12 -13.24
C THR A 231 2.61 14.80 -11.91
N ASP A 232 1.54 15.61 -11.83
CA ASP A 232 1.16 16.28 -10.58
C ASP A 232 0.61 15.24 -9.59
N LEU A 233 -0.19 14.28 -10.08
CA LEU A 233 -0.65 13.13 -9.29
C LEU A 233 0.54 12.25 -8.83
N LEU A 234 1.49 11.95 -9.74
CA LEU A 234 2.68 11.15 -9.43
C LEU A 234 3.56 11.80 -8.36
N THR A 235 3.64 13.13 -8.31
CA THR A 235 4.42 13.88 -7.32
C THR A 235 3.61 14.30 -6.10
N MET A 236 2.32 13.92 -6.01
CA MET A 236 1.39 14.31 -4.95
C MET A 236 1.27 15.83 -4.79
N SER A 237 1.24 16.53 -5.92
CA SER A 237 1.10 17.98 -6.01
C SER A 237 -0.11 18.39 -6.85
N ASP A 238 -1.10 17.50 -6.98
CA ASP A 238 -2.29 17.67 -7.81
C ASP A 238 -3.29 18.74 -7.33
N GLY A 239 -3.20 19.14 -6.06
CA GLY A 239 -4.01 20.24 -5.52
C GLY A 239 -5.41 19.83 -5.03
N LEU A 240 -5.76 18.55 -5.04
CA LEU A 240 -7.01 18.06 -4.44
C LEU A 240 -6.94 18.09 -2.91
N GLU A 241 -8.08 18.41 -2.29
CA GLU A 241 -8.24 18.29 -0.85
C GLU A 241 -8.35 16.82 -0.44
N PHE A 242 -7.46 16.37 0.45
CA PHE A 242 -7.50 15.01 0.98
C PHE A 242 -6.89 14.96 2.39
N SER A 243 -7.67 14.47 3.37
CA SER A 243 -7.19 14.20 4.73
C SER A 243 -6.57 12.81 4.83
N GLU A 244 -5.23 12.73 4.85
CA GLU A 244 -4.47 11.50 5.12
C GLU A 244 -4.39 11.16 6.63
N LYS A 245 -5.37 11.61 7.42
CA LYS A 245 -5.48 11.20 8.82
C LYS A 245 -6.27 9.89 8.90
N TYR A 246 -5.89 9.05 9.84
CA TYR A 246 -6.47 7.71 9.99
C TYR A 246 -7.53 7.64 11.10
N ASN A 247 -8.25 8.75 11.35
CA ASN A 247 -9.40 8.69 12.25
C ASN A 247 -10.66 8.33 11.47
N PRO A 248 -11.64 7.66 12.11
CA PRO A 248 -12.98 7.56 11.57
C PRO A 248 -13.53 8.89 11.04
N GLY A 249 -13.98 8.87 9.78
CA GLY A 249 -14.58 10.03 9.11
C GLY A 249 -13.59 10.93 8.37
N ASP A 250 -12.28 10.71 8.52
CA ASP A 250 -11.29 11.28 7.60
C ASP A 250 -11.37 10.60 6.23
N ASP A 251 -10.87 11.29 5.19
CA ASP A 251 -10.93 10.81 3.81
C ASP A 251 -10.22 9.45 3.66
N ALA A 252 -9.03 9.28 4.24
CA ALA A 252 -8.28 8.02 4.14
C ALA A 252 -9.06 6.82 4.70
N THR A 253 -9.69 6.92 5.87
CA THR A 253 -10.43 5.79 6.47
C THR A 253 -11.75 5.51 5.75
N THR A 254 -12.43 6.56 5.30
CA THR A 254 -13.66 6.46 4.52
C THR A 254 -13.38 5.77 3.18
N MET A 255 -12.32 6.20 2.49
CA MET A 255 -11.89 5.60 1.23
C MET A 255 -11.45 4.14 1.41
N LEU A 256 -10.58 3.84 2.39
CA LEU A 256 -10.00 2.50 2.57
C LEU A 256 -10.99 1.43 3.00
N PHE A 257 -12.00 1.80 3.78
CA PHE A 257 -12.81 0.83 4.53
C PHE A 257 -14.32 0.92 4.27
N THR A 258 -14.80 2.05 3.74
CA THR A 258 -16.24 2.27 3.56
C THR A 258 -16.68 2.62 2.15
N SER A 259 -15.74 2.86 1.23
CA SER A 259 -16.03 3.20 -0.16
C SER A 259 -15.87 1.99 -1.08
N PRO A 260 -16.78 1.77 -2.05
CA PRO A 260 -16.66 0.68 -3.03
C PRO A 260 -15.60 0.94 -4.11
N SER A 261 -15.42 2.22 -4.48
CA SER A 261 -14.42 2.70 -5.42
C SER A 261 -13.57 3.75 -4.72
N ALA A 262 -12.28 3.46 -4.54
CA ALA A 262 -11.35 4.39 -3.90
C ALA A 262 -11.00 5.56 -4.83
N SER A 263 -10.98 5.29 -6.13
CA SER A 263 -10.72 6.30 -7.16
C SER A 263 -11.88 7.29 -7.29
N ASP A 264 -13.13 6.83 -7.42
CA ASP A 264 -14.29 7.73 -7.56
C ASP A 264 -14.49 8.60 -6.32
N PHE A 265 -14.23 8.03 -5.12
CA PHE A 265 -14.24 8.81 -3.87
C PHE A 265 -13.28 10.01 -3.94
N THR A 266 -12.09 9.80 -4.53
CA THR A 266 -11.04 10.81 -4.62
C THR A 266 -11.26 11.78 -5.77
N ILE A 267 -11.69 11.30 -6.95
CA ILE A 267 -12.03 12.15 -8.11
C ILE A 267 -13.06 13.20 -7.74
N ALA A 268 -13.99 12.87 -6.84
CA ALA A 268 -15.01 13.77 -6.32
C ALA A 268 -14.51 14.78 -5.26
N ARG A 269 -13.23 14.76 -4.86
CA ARG A 269 -12.71 15.71 -3.87
C ARG A 269 -12.63 17.14 -4.44
N PRO A 270 -12.82 18.17 -3.59
CA PRO A 270 -12.64 19.56 -3.99
C PRO A 270 -11.23 19.86 -4.49
N PHE A 271 -11.14 20.79 -5.43
CA PHE A 271 -9.89 21.41 -5.85
C PHE A 271 -9.54 22.55 -4.88
N ALA A 272 -8.35 22.50 -4.27
CA ALA A 272 -7.95 23.43 -3.21
C ALA A 272 -6.75 24.31 -3.58
N HIS A 273 -5.85 23.82 -4.43
CA HIS A 273 -4.62 24.50 -4.83
C HIS A 273 -4.31 24.24 -6.30
N GLU A 274 -3.61 25.18 -6.95
CA GLU A 274 -3.08 24.94 -8.31
C GLU A 274 -2.10 23.75 -8.33
N PRO A 275 -2.04 22.97 -9.44
CA PRO A 275 -1.12 21.84 -9.52
C PRO A 275 0.34 22.32 -9.41
N GLY A 276 1.17 21.53 -8.74
CA GLY A 276 2.57 21.88 -8.46
C GLY A 276 2.77 22.94 -7.37
N ALA A 277 1.71 23.57 -6.85
CA ALA A 277 1.86 24.63 -5.84
C ALA A 277 2.20 24.08 -4.44
N ARG A 278 1.74 22.88 -4.11
CA ARG A 278 1.89 22.30 -2.77
C ARG A 278 1.88 20.79 -2.79
N PHE A 279 2.83 20.17 -2.08
CA PHE A 279 2.81 18.73 -1.82
C PHE A 279 1.75 18.40 -0.76
N ASN A 280 0.85 17.46 -1.08
CA ASN A 280 -0.11 16.87 -0.16
C ASN A 280 -0.11 15.34 -0.30
N TYR A 281 0.50 14.64 0.65
CA TYR A 281 0.57 13.18 0.59
C TYR A 281 -0.84 12.57 0.67
N SER A 282 -1.26 11.86 -0.37
CA SER A 282 -2.64 11.39 -0.54
C SER A 282 -2.68 9.95 -1.07
N SER A 283 -3.23 9.05 -0.27
CA SER A 283 -3.60 7.71 -0.72
C SER A 283 -4.69 7.74 -1.78
N GLY A 284 -5.58 8.75 -1.74
CA GLY A 284 -6.57 8.97 -2.78
C GLY A 284 -5.94 9.21 -4.15
N THR A 285 -4.95 10.10 -4.22
CA THR A 285 -4.21 10.45 -5.45
C THR A 285 -3.61 9.20 -6.10
N ALA A 286 -3.04 8.30 -5.30
CA ALA A 286 -2.51 7.04 -5.81
C ALA A 286 -3.59 6.09 -6.37
N ASN A 287 -4.82 6.15 -5.87
CA ASN A 287 -5.94 5.37 -6.44
C ASN A 287 -6.49 6.02 -7.72
N ILE A 288 -6.35 7.34 -7.90
CA ILE A 288 -6.58 7.99 -9.21
C ILE A 288 -5.58 7.47 -10.24
N LEU A 289 -4.30 7.34 -9.87
CA LEU A 289 -3.27 6.75 -10.74
C LEU A 289 -3.62 5.31 -11.16
N SER A 290 -4.13 4.48 -10.24
CA SER A 290 -4.68 3.16 -10.58
C SER A 290 -5.89 3.22 -11.52
N ARG A 291 -6.75 4.22 -11.37
CA ARG A 291 -7.91 4.41 -12.26
C ARG A 291 -7.47 4.78 -13.67
N ILE A 292 -6.47 5.64 -13.83
CA ILE A 292 -5.88 5.96 -15.14
C ILE A 292 -5.35 4.70 -15.82
N TYR A 293 -4.64 3.84 -15.07
CA TYR A 293 -4.16 2.56 -15.60
C TYR A 293 -5.33 1.67 -16.09
N LEU A 294 -6.42 1.60 -15.33
CA LEU A 294 -7.63 0.87 -15.71
C LEU A 294 -8.29 1.45 -16.96
N ASP A 295 -8.45 2.77 -17.02
CA ASP A 295 -9.16 3.46 -18.11
C ASP A 295 -8.38 3.36 -19.43
N VAL A 296 -7.05 3.53 -19.41
CA VAL A 296 -6.17 3.39 -20.59
C VAL A 296 -6.29 2.00 -21.20
N LEU A 297 -6.43 0.97 -20.37
CA LEU A 297 -6.52 -0.42 -20.81
C LEU A 297 -7.96 -0.86 -21.14
N GLY A 298 -8.96 -0.05 -20.81
CA GLY A 298 -10.35 -0.27 -21.18
C GLY A 298 -11.16 -1.14 -20.21
N GLY A 299 -10.70 -1.34 -18.97
CA GLY A 299 -11.50 -1.95 -17.91
C GLY A 299 -10.79 -2.95 -16.99
N PRO A 300 -11.53 -3.53 -16.02
CA PRO A 300 -10.97 -4.41 -14.99
C PRO A 300 -10.24 -5.65 -15.54
N GLN A 301 -10.79 -6.33 -16.55
CA GLN A 301 -10.18 -7.55 -17.09
C GLN A 301 -8.86 -7.22 -17.82
N GLN A 302 -8.88 -6.20 -18.67
CA GLN A 302 -7.71 -5.78 -19.44
C GLN A 302 -6.60 -5.26 -18.52
N SER A 303 -6.95 -4.51 -17.47
CA SER A 303 -5.98 -4.04 -16.48
C SER A 303 -5.37 -5.18 -15.66
N TYR A 304 -6.16 -6.18 -15.28
CA TYR A 304 -5.65 -7.39 -14.63
C TYR A 304 -4.69 -8.17 -15.53
N ASP A 305 -5.09 -8.45 -16.78
CA ASP A 305 -4.28 -9.21 -17.72
C ASP A 305 -2.97 -8.47 -18.08
N ASP A 306 -3.02 -7.15 -18.25
CA ASP A 306 -1.84 -6.32 -18.47
C ASP A 306 -0.89 -6.34 -17.27
N TYR A 307 -1.41 -6.21 -16.04
CA TYR A 307 -0.61 -6.31 -14.82
C TYR A 307 0.10 -7.67 -14.76
N LYS A 308 -0.60 -8.76 -15.10
CA LYS A 308 0.01 -10.09 -15.10
C LYS A 308 1.14 -10.19 -16.13
N ALA A 309 0.89 -9.79 -17.37
CA ALA A 309 1.79 -10.01 -18.50
C ALA A 309 2.97 -9.02 -18.58
N ASN A 310 2.75 -7.76 -18.21
CA ASN A 310 3.71 -6.67 -18.42
C ASN A 310 4.38 -6.18 -17.14
N ILE A 311 3.87 -6.60 -15.97
CA ILE A 311 4.40 -6.15 -14.67
C ILE A 311 4.81 -7.36 -13.81
N ALA A 312 3.85 -8.18 -13.38
CA ALA A 312 4.10 -9.26 -12.42
C ALA A 312 5.01 -10.36 -12.98
N GLU A 313 4.75 -10.85 -14.20
CA GLU A 313 5.59 -11.87 -14.83
C GLU A 313 7.00 -11.35 -15.15
N PRO A 314 7.19 -10.17 -15.80
CA PRO A 314 8.52 -9.61 -16.04
C PRO A 314 9.33 -9.35 -14.76
N LEU A 315 8.68 -8.84 -13.70
CA LEU A 315 9.32 -8.68 -12.39
C LEU A 315 9.75 -10.03 -11.80
N GLY A 316 9.07 -11.13 -12.15
CA GLY A 316 9.29 -12.45 -11.56
C GLY A 316 8.54 -12.64 -10.24
N PHE A 317 7.41 -11.95 -10.05
CA PHE A 317 6.58 -12.09 -8.85
C PHE A 317 6.05 -13.51 -8.69
N GLN A 318 6.29 -14.10 -7.53
CA GLN A 318 5.86 -15.47 -7.23
C GLN A 318 4.84 -15.56 -6.11
N ASN A 319 4.99 -14.72 -5.07
CA ASN A 319 4.15 -14.72 -3.88
C ASN A 319 3.60 -13.31 -3.66
N ALA A 320 3.00 -12.75 -4.70
CA ALA A 320 2.37 -11.43 -4.70
C ALA A 320 0.89 -11.50 -5.08
N VAL A 321 0.07 -10.72 -4.38
CA VAL A 321 -1.34 -10.50 -4.66
C VAL A 321 -1.58 -8.99 -4.57
N PHE A 322 -1.93 -8.38 -5.71
CA PHE A 322 -2.35 -6.99 -5.76
C PHE A 322 -3.87 -6.94 -5.75
N GLU A 323 -4.45 -6.53 -4.63
CA GLU A 323 -5.89 -6.55 -4.46
C GLU A 323 -6.56 -5.39 -5.21
N MET A 324 -7.77 -5.66 -5.68
CA MET A 324 -8.65 -4.69 -6.32
C MET A 324 -9.76 -4.27 -5.37
N ASP A 325 -10.21 -3.02 -5.47
CA ASP A 325 -11.44 -2.58 -4.80
C ASP A 325 -12.69 -3.14 -5.51
N ALA A 326 -13.88 -2.83 -4.98
CA ALA A 326 -15.11 -3.39 -5.52
C ALA A 326 -15.42 -2.92 -6.95
N SER A 327 -14.88 -1.78 -7.39
CA SER A 327 -15.00 -1.29 -8.77
C SER A 327 -14.18 -2.09 -9.79
N GLY A 328 -13.23 -2.91 -9.32
CA GLY A 328 -12.30 -3.66 -10.16
C GLY A 328 -11.02 -2.90 -10.50
N ALA A 329 -10.79 -1.71 -9.93
CA ALA A 329 -9.50 -1.03 -9.97
C ALA A 329 -8.55 -1.63 -8.92
N PHE A 330 -7.25 -1.73 -9.25
CA PHE A 330 -6.25 -2.06 -8.23
C PHE A 330 -6.26 -1.01 -7.12
N PHE A 331 -6.22 -1.44 -5.86
CA PHE A 331 -6.14 -0.55 -4.71
C PHE A 331 -4.70 -0.04 -4.54
N GLY A 332 -4.28 0.81 -5.49
CA GLY A 332 -2.90 1.22 -5.74
C GLY A 332 -2.23 1.93 -4.58
N SER A 333 -3.03 2.47 -3.66
CA SER A 333 -2.49 3.14 -2.50
C SER A 333 -1.96 2.23 -1.41
N SER A 334 -2.39 0.94 -1.34
CA SER A 334 -2.27 0.17 -0.10
C SER A 334 -2.13 -1.35 -0.23
N TYR A 335 -2.93 -2.03 -1.06
CA TYR A 335 -3.17 -3.46 -0.89
C TYR A 335 -2.38 -4.36 -1.85
N LEU A 336 -1.08 -4.12 -1.92
CA LEU A 336 -0.13 -5.11 -2.44
C LEU A 336 0.42 -5.95 -1.28
N TYR A 337 0.09 -7.24 -1.31
CA TYR A 337 0.66 -8.24 -0.43
C TYR A 337 1.73 -8.98 -1.21
N ALA A 338 2.98 -8.93 -0.76
CA ALA A 338 4.06 -9.60 -1.47
C ALA A 338 5.12 -10.11 -0.49
N SER A 339 5.81 -11.19 -0.86
CA SER A 339 6.95 -11.67 -0.08
C SER A 339 8.08 -10.63 -0.09
N ALA A 340 8.98 -10.68 0.90
CA ALA A 340 10.14 -9.78 0.93
C ALA A 340 10.98 -9.87 -0.35
N ARG A 341 11.06 -11.07 -0.94
CA ARG A 341 11.76 -11.30 -2.22
C ARG A 341 11.04 -10.72 -3.42
N ASP A 342 9.71 -10.65 -3.40
CA ASP A 342 8.93 -10.03 -4.48
C ASP A 342 9.03 -8.50 -4.39
N TRP A 343 8.95 -7.93 -3.18
CA TRP A 343 9.29 -6.51 -2.99
C TRP A 343 10.71 -6.20 -3.46
N ALA A 344 11.68 -7.05 -3.13
CA ALA A 344 13.06 -6.85 -3.56
C ALA A 344 13.24 -6.86 -5.09
N ARG A 345 12.38 -7.55 -5.86
CA ARG A 345 12.40 -7.49 -7.33
C ARG A 345 12.00 -6.13 -7.86
N LEU A 346 11.01 -5.48 -7.22
CA LEU A 346 10.67 -4.11 -7.55
C LEU A 346 11.84 -3.16 -7.23
N GLY A 347 12.52 -3.36 -6.10
CA GLY A 347 13.73 -2.62 -5.78
C GLY A 347 14.86 -2.85 -6.79
N GLN A 348 15.10 -4.11 -7.18
CA GLN A 348 16.14 -4.47 -8.14
C GLN A 348 15.87 -3.90 -9.53
N LEU A 349 14.61 -3.88 -9.98
CA LEU A 349 14.22 -3.19 -11.21
C LEU A 349 14.69 -1.73 -11.22
N MET A 350 14.55 -1.04 -10.08
CA MET A 350 14.93 0.36 -9.95
C MET A 350 16.45 0.55 -9.90
N VAL A 351 17.19 -0.41 -9.32
CA VAL A 351 18.67 -0.40 -9.31
C VAL A 351 19.23 -0.66 -10.71
N ASP A 352 18.61 -1.60 -11.45
CA ASP A 352 19.07 -2.05 -12.77
C ASP A 352 18.58 -1.16 -13.92
N GLY A 353 18.25 0.10 -13.63
CA GLY A 353 17.90 1.09 -14.66
C GLY A 353 16.61 0.77 -15.42
N GLY A 354 15.69 0.03 -14.80
CA GLY A 354 14.35 -0.21 -15.34
C GLY A 354 14.22 -1.51 -16.13
N ALA A 355 15.25 -2.34 -16.13
CA ALA A 355 15.20 -3.69 -16.69
C ALA A 355 15.46 -4.76 -15.62
N ILE A 356 14.75 -5.88 -15.69
CA ILE A 356 14.96 -7.05 -14.83
C ILE A 356 14.62 -8.31 -15.61
N ASN A 357 15.30 -9.43 -15.32
CA ASN A 357 15.06 -10.71 -16.03
C ASN A 357 15.14 -10.59 -17.57
N GLY A 358 15.98 -9.68 -18.09
CA GLY A 358 16.11 -9.41 -19.53
C GLY A 358 14.91 -8.71 -20.16
N ARG A 359 14.05 -8.07 -19.36
CA ARG A 359 12.88 -7.31 -19.81
C ARG A 359 12.98 -5.88 -19.29
N GLU A 360 12.89 -4.90 -20.18
CA GLU A 360 12.69 -3.50 -19.83
C GLU A 360 11.22 -3.29 -19.44
N ILE A 361 10.98 -2.73 -18.25
CA ILE A 361 9.63 -2.42 -17.73
C ILE A 361 9.40 -0.91 -17.75
N VAL A 362 10.44 -0.13 -17.46
CA VAL A 362 10.49 1.34 -17.54
C VAL A 362 11.85 1.75 -18.09
N THR A 363 11.98 2.94 -18.65
CA THR A 363 13.28 3.44 -19.13
C THR A 363 14.12 3.98 -17.98
N GLN A 364 15.44 4.06 -18.16
CA GLN A 364 16.33 4.80 -17.25
C GLN A 364 15.89 6.26 -17.08
N ASP A 365 15.47 6.92 -18.16
CA ASP A 365 14.93 8.30 -18.11
C ASP A 365 13.72 8.40 -17.17
N TRP A 366 12.82 7.41 -17.21
CA TRP A 366 11.69 7.38 -16.29
C TRP A 366 12.15 7.24 -14.83
N ILE A 367 13.18 6.43 -14.55
CA ILE A 367 13.75 6.31 -13.19
C ILE A 367 14.36 7.63 -12.73
N ASP A 368 15.09 8.31 -13.60
CA ASP A 368 15.70 9.61 -13.29
C ASP A 368 14.63 10.65 -12.93
N ARG A 369 13.52 10.68 -13.68
CA ARG A 369 12.34 11.52 -13.37
C ARG A 369 11.63 11.05 -12.09
N ALA A 370 11.46 9.75 -11.91
CA ALA A 370 10.77 9.18 -10.76
C ALA A 370 11.50 9.41 -9.43
N THR A 371 12.80 9.62 -9.48
CA THR A 371 13.69 9.84 -8.33
C THR A 371 14.23 11.27 -8.24
N ALA A 372 13.71 12.18 -9.07
CA ALA A 372 13.96 13.60 -8.97
C ALA A 372 13.07 14.24 -7.88
N PRO A 373 13.59 15.17 -7.06
CA PRO A 373 12.78 15.98 -6.15
C PRO A 373 11.67 16.74 -6.90
N ASN A 374 10.47 16.77 -6.32
CA ASN A 374 9.40 17.61 -6.84
C ASN A 374 9.69 19.12 -6.64
N SER A 375 8.90 19.96 -7.29
CA SER A 375 9.11 21.42 -7.33
C SER A 375 8.41 22.19 -6.20
N THR A 376 7.66 21.55 -5.31
CA THR A 376 6.86 22.22 -4.28
C THR A 376 7.75 22.77 -3.15
N ASP A 377 7.37 23.87 -2.52
CA ASP A 377 8.22 24.47 -1.49
C ASP A 377 8.10 23.82 -0.10
N ASN A 378 7.00 23.13 0.19
CA ASN A 378 6.75 22.58 1.53
C ASN A 378 7.35 21.18 1.75
N GLN A 379 7.62 20.41 0.70
CA GLN A 379 8.23 19.08 0.78
C GLN A 379 8.75 18.64 -0.59
N LYS A 380 10.06 18.75 -0.81
CA LYS A 380 10.71 18.44 -2.10
C LYS A 380 11.18 16.99 -2.20
N ALA A 381 11.42 16.31 -1.07
CA ALA A 381 11.97 14.96 -1.02
C ALA A 381 10.93 13.86 -1.33
N TYR A 382 10.23 14.01 -2.45
CA TYR A 382 9.28 13.07 -3.02
C TYR A 382 9.30 13.16 -4.54
N GLY A 383 9.37 12.01 -5.23
CA GLY A 383 9.34 11.90 -6.69
C GLY A 383 8.05 11.25 -7.21
N TYR A 384 8.13 10.37 -8.20
CA TYR A 384 6.96 9.65 -8.73
C TYR A 384 6.55 8.51 -7.81
N GLN A 385 5.86 8.84 -6.72
CA GLN A 385 5.44 7.91 -5.67
C GLN A 385 6.60 7.28 -4.85
N TRP A 386 7.76 7.96 -4.78
CA TRP A 386 8.96 7.52 -4.06
C TRP A 386 9.40 8.58 -3.04
N TRP A 387 9.72 8.14 -1.82
CA TRP A 387 10.34 9.02 -0.83
C TRP A 387 11.84 9.12 -1.11
N LEU A 388 12.36 10.34 -1.22
CA LEU A 388 13.75 10.57 -1.56
C LEU A 388 14.57 10.87 -0.30
N ASN A 389 15.85 10.49 -0.29
CA ASN A 389 16.75 10.91 0.77
C ASN A 389 17.11 12.40 0.65
N ARG A 390 17.25 12.89 -0.60
CA ARG A 390 17.58 14.28 -0.95
C ARG A 390 16.35 15.12 -1.33
N GLY A 391 16.54 16.43 -1.42
CA GLY A 391 15.57 17.38 -1.98
C GLY A 391 15.14 18.48 -1.00
N ASN A 392 15.05 18.17 0.29
CA ASN A 392 14.84 19.16 1.35
C ASN A 392 16.19 19.76 1.81
N GLU A 393 16.14 20.66 2.80
CA GLU A 393 17.34 21.26 3.41
C GLU A 393 18.27 20.22 4.05
N GLU A 394 17.71 19.18 4.66
CA GLU A 394 18.45 18.07 5.27
C GLU A 394 18.09 16.74 4.59
N LEU A 395 19.04 15.80 4.63
CA LEU A 395 18.79 14.42 4.21
C LEU A 395 17.77 13.76 5.13
N ARG A 396 16.85 12.99 4.55
CA ARG A 396 15.85 12.21 5.30
C ARG A 396 16.49 11.14 6.20
N TRP A 397 17.59 10.55 5.73
CA TRP A 397 18.41 9.56 6.40
C TRP A 397 19.89 9.99 6.25
N SER A 398 20.39 10.71 7.25
CA SER A 398 21.72 11.34 7.23
C SER A 398 22.88 10.37 7.09
N ASP A 399 22.72 9.13 7.55
CA ASP A 399 23.78 8.12 7.61
C ASP A 399 23.70 7.13 6.42
N ILE A 400 22.87 7.47 5.43
CA ILE A 400 22.61 6.70 4.21
C ILE A 400 22.98 7.58 3.02
N PRO A 401 23.58 7.03 1.93
CA PRO A 401 23.96 7.82 0.76
C PRO A 401 22.83 8.71 0.21
N GLU A 402 23.20 9.90 -0.28
CA GLU A 402 22.26 10.93 -0.73
C GLU A 402 21.33 10.46 -1.86
N ASP A 403 21.81 9.56 -2.71
CA ASP A 403 21.07 9.02 -3.84
C ASP A 403 20.05 7.95 -3.44
N ALA A 404 19.93 7.61 -2.16
CA ALA A 404 18.95 6.66 -1.68
C ALA A 404 17.51 7.17 -1.84
N TYR A 405 16.59 6.26 -2.07
CA TYR A 405 15.15 6.49 -2.06
C TYR A 405 14.42 5.23 -1.60
N ALA A 406 13.16 5.37 -1.21
CA ALA A 406 12.40 4.26 -0.66
C ALA A 406 10.91 4.31 -1.01
N ALA A 407 10.32 3.13 -1.19
CA ALA A 407 8.90 2.93 -0.99
C ALA A 407 8.65 2.75 0.52
N GLN A 408 7.69 3.48 1.08
CA GLN A 408 7.35 3.38 2.51
C GLN A 408 5.86 3.16 2.73
N GLY A 409 5.52 2.33 3.71
CA GLY A 409 4.16 1.97 4.06
C GLY A 409 3.82 2.17 5.54
N ASN A 410 2.53 2.31 5.82
CA ASN A 410 2.01 2.30 7.19
C ASN A 410 2.48 1.04 7.95
N ARG A 411 2.58 1.13 9.28
CA ARG A 411 3.24 0.11 10.11
C ARG A 411 4.72 -0.12 9.81
N GLN A 412 5.37 0.91 9.27
CA GLN A 412 6.81 1.00 9.00
C GLN A 412 7.30 -0.04 7.98
N GLN A 413 6.53 -0.28 6.91
CA GLN A 413 7.05 -1.03 5.76
C GLN A 413 8.08 -0.17 5.03
N ASN A 414 9.18 -0.78 4.59
CA ASN A 414 10.22 -0.07 3.89
C ASN A 414 10.89 -0.96 2.84
N MET A 415 11.02 -0.43 1.62
CA MET A 415 11.93 -0.94 0.61
C MET A 415 12.81 0.21 0.18
N MET A 416 14.07 0.19 0.62
CA MET A 416 15.07 1.22 0.31
C MET A 416 15.98 0.73 -0.80
N ILE A 417 16.27 1.64 -1.72
CA ILE A 417 17.20 1.48 -2.82
C ILE A 417 18.35 2.46 -2.62
N VAL A 418 19.59 1.99 -2.80
CA VAL A 418 20.80 2.82 -2.79
C VAL A 418 21.58 2.56 -4.08
N PRO A 419 21.32 3.32 -5.16
CA PRO A 419 21.87 3.04 -6.50
C PRO A 419 23.40 3.00 -6.52
N SER A 420 24.06 3.94 -5.86
CA SER A 420 25.52 4.05 -5.73
C SER A 420 26.19 2.84 -5.10
N LYS A 421 25.40 1.95 -4.49
CA LYS A 421 25.84 0.72 -3.86
C LYS A 421 25.23 -0.55 -4.48
N ASP A 422 24.44 -0.46 -5.56
CA ASP A 422 23.71 -1.60 -6.12
C ASP A 422 22.99 -2.42 -5.03
N LEU A 423 22.19 -1.72 -4.20
CA LEU A 423 21.68 -2.23 -2.94
C LEU A 423 20.18 -2.00 -2.82
N VAL A 424 19.48 -3.06 -2.37
CA VAL A 424 18.09 -3.02 -1.95
C VAL A 424 17.97 -3.61 -0.54
N ILE A 425 17.31 -2.88 0.37
CA ILE A 425 16.97 -3.37 1.71
C ILE A 425 15.45 -3.36 1.85
N VAL A 426 14.87 -4.53 2.12
CA VAL A 426 13.43 -4.69 2.37
C VAL A 426 13.20 -5.02 3.83
N ARG A 427 12.34 -4.26 4.49
CA ARG A 427 11.83 -4.51 5.83
C ARG A 427 10.31 -4.47 5.82
N LEU A 428 9.69 -5.57 6.23
CA LEU A 428 8.23 -5.70 6.39
C LEU A 428 7.92 -6.03 7.85
N GLY A 429 6.92 -5.36 8.43
CA GLY A 429 6.58 -5.52 9.84
C GLY A 429 5.20 -5.00 10.21
N TRP A 430 4.95 -4.91 11.52
CA TRP A 430 3.69 -4.42 12.08
C TRP A 430 3.93 -3.40 13.21
N THR A 431 4.80 -2.42 12.97
CA THR A 431 5.24 -1.47 13.99
C THR A 431 4.17 -0.41 14.27
N ALA A 432 3.73 -0.25 15.51
CA ALA A 432 2.81 0.84 15.88
C ALA A 432 3.48 2.22 15.93
N GLY A 433 4.76 2.26 16.28
CA GLY A 433 5.55 3.49 16.39
C GLY A 433 6.50 3.74 15.22
N ARG A 434 7.61 4.43 15.53
CA ARG A 434 8.67 4.74 14.56
C ARG A 434 9.71 3.62 14.54
N TYR A 435 10.07 3.15 13.35
CA TYR A 435 11.21 2.27 13.14
C TYR A 435 12.48 3.12 12.90
N PRO A 436 13.63 2.83 13.55
CA PRO A 436 14.85 3.62 13.39
C PRO A 436 15.59 3.31 12.08
N ILE A 437 14.94 3.56 10.94
CA ILE A 437 15.43 3.22 9.59
C ILE A 437 16.87 3.69 9.36
N ASN A 438 17.17 4.96 9.67
CA ASN A 438 18.49 5.54 9.43
C ASN A 438 19.61 4.73 10.11
N GLN A 439 19.48 4.46 11.41
CA GLN A 439 20.45 3.70 12.18
C GLN A 439 20.54 2.24 11.71
N ASN A 440 19.38 1.57 11.63
CA ASN A 440 19.29 0.15 11.34
C ASN A 440 19.76 -0.20 9.92
N PHE A 441 19.47 0.65 8.94
CA PHE A 441 19.91 0.40 7.57
C PHE A 441 21.36 0.85 7.35
N SER A 442 21.83 1.90 8.04
CA SER A 442 23.26 2.27 8.01
C SER A 442 24.17 1.19 8.59
N GLU A 443 23.73 0.45 9.63
CA GLU A 443 24.44 -0.72 10.16
C GLU A 443 24.64 -1.80 9.08
N ILE A 444 23.59 -2.12 8.32
CA ILE A 444 23.65 -3.06 7.19
C ILE A 444 24.57 -2.53 6.10
N ILE A 445 24.42 -1.26 5.71
CA ILE A 445 25.22 -0.62 4.65
C ILE A 445 26.71 -0.62 5.01
N THR A 446 27.06 -0.43 6.28
CA THR A 446 28.44 -0.41 6.77
C THR A 446 29.06 -1.81 6.80
N ALA A 447 28.25 -2.85 6.95
CA ALA A 447 28.70 -4.23 6.93
C ALA A 447 28.96 -4.78 5.52
N LEU A 448 28.41 -4.15 4.47
CA LEU A 448 28.60 -4.53 3.06
C LEU A 448 29.94 -4.04 2.51
#